data_AF-A0A916EM10-F1
#
_entry.id   AF-A0A916EM10-F1
#
_cell.length_a   1.000
_cell.length_b   1.000
_cell.length_c   1.000
_cell.angle_alpha   90.00
_cell.angle_beta   90.00
_cell.angle_gamma   90.00
#
_symmetry.space_group_name_H-M   'P 1'
#
loop_
_entity.id
_entity.type
_entity.pdbx_description
1 polymer ?
#
loop_
_entity_poly.entity_id
_entity_poly.type
_entity_poly.pdbx_seq_one_letter_code
_entity_poly.pdbx_strand_id
1 'polypeptide(L)'
;MATLPTFNQISKNQTVSLDRSQVVVEVAAQPVFAKVVREGFQVPPVTFNPAAADFFLDNLDVLQPRQTPRVVGQSIKPGTKVNVGTVVDLVLAPASVIPFNIFENVHADLAQRNVGDLLDGMLADPVTRQTVLKYEKAEDVPLAERTALTESFVAADVRINDAAPTTSFTAAFNAARGALAFK
;
A
#
# COMPACT_ATOMS: atom_id res chain seq x y z
N MET A 1 -46.30 -61.87 -38.29
CA MET A 1 -45.98 -62.67 -37.10
C MET A 1 -44.47 -62.57 -36.87
N ALA A 2 -43.88 -62.11 -35.78
CA ALA A 2 -44.35 -61.63 -34.48
C ALA A 2 -43.29 -60.63 -33.93
N THR A 3 -43.70 -59.86 -32.92
CA THR A 3 -43.12 -58.70 -32.24
C THR A 3 -41.71 -58.88 -31.64
N LEU A 4 -40.89 -57.82 -31.68
CA LEU A 4 -39.62 -57.69 -30.95
C LEU A 4 -39.83 -56.89 -29.65
N PRO A 5 -39.36 -57.37 -28.48
CA PRO A 5 -39.40 -56.62 -27.24
C PRO A 5 -38.12 -55.83 -26.93
N THR A 6 -38.32 -54.71 -26.26
CA THR A 6 -37.39 -53.74 -25.67
C THR A 6 -36.53 -54.35 -24.55
N PHE A 7 -35.27 -53.92 -24.38
CA PHE A 7 -34.47 -54.21 -23.18
C PHE A 7 -33.83 -52.96 -22.58
N ASN A 8 -33.87 -52.93 -21.25
CA ASN A 8 -33.72 -51.81 -20.35
C ASN A 8 -32.37 -51.89 -19.59
N GLN A 9 -31.75 -50.72 -19.42
CA GLN A 9 -30.80 -50.22 -18.40
C GLN A 9 -29.83 -51.11 -17.57
N ILE A 10 -28.54 -50.72 -17.66
CA ILE A 10 -27.57 -50.27 -16.62
C ILE A 10 -27.42 -51.06 -15.29
N SER A 11 -26.19 -51.56 -15.06
CA SER A 11 -25.57 -51.89 -13.76
C SER A 11 -24.08 -52.15 -14.05
N LYS A 12 -23.01 -51.75 -13.34
CA LYS A 12 -22.73 -51.19 -12.00
C LYS A 12 -21.35 -50.49 -12.12
N ASN A 13 -21.05 -49.52 -11.26
CA ASN A 13 -19.72 -49.45 -10.65
C ASN A 13 -19.80 -48.62 -9.35
N GLN A 14 -19.40 -49.27 -8.27
CA GLN A 14 -19.20 -48.70 -6.94
C GLN A 14 -18.00 -47.74 -6.94
N THR A 15 -18.13 -46.61 -6.27
CA THR A 15 -16.99 -46.04 -5.52
C THR A 15 -17.46 -45.26 -4.30
N VAL A 16 -17.14 -45.83 -3.13
CA VAL A 16 -16.84 -45.25 -1.81
C VAL A 16 -17.10 -43.75 -1.62
N SER A 17 -18.07 -43.39 -0.79
CA SER A 17 -18.31 -42.03 -0.30
C SER A 17 -17.39 -41.71 0.88
N LEU A 18 -16.54 -40.70 0.72
CA LEU A 18 -15.87 -40.01 1.82
C LEU A 18 -16.80 -38.92 2.37
N ASP A 19 -17.01 -38.97 3.68
CA ASP A 19 -17.79 -38.03 4.47
C ASP A 19 -17.34 -36.59 4.24
N ARG A 20 -18.21 -35.79 3.63
CA ARG A 20 -18.16 -34.33 3.62
C ARG A 20 -19.53 -33.88 4.10
N SER A 21 -19.58 -33.29 5.29
CA SER A 21 -20.77 -32.60 5.80
C SER A 21 -21.25 -31.58 4.77
N GLN A 22 -22.24 -31.94 3.97
CA GLN A 22 -22.89 -31.00 3.05
C GLN A 22 -23.78 -30.10 3.90
N VAL A 23 -23.38 -28.84 4.04
CA VAL A 23 -24.28 -27.79 4.53
C VAL A 23 -25.20 -27.46 3.35
N VAL A 24 -26.41 -28.02 3.38
CA VAL A 24 -27.48 -27.64 2.46
C VAL A 24 -28.03 -26.31 2.94
N VAL A 25 -27.66 -25.23 2.27
CA VAL A 25 -28.29 -23.92 2.48
C VAL A 25 -29.47 -23.86 1.52
N GLU A 26 -30.70 -23.90 2.06
CA GLU A 26 -31.89 -23.56 1.29
C GLU A 26 -31.81 -22.08 0.89
N VAL A 27 -31.52 -21.83 -0.38
CA VAL A 27 -31.61 -20.49 -0.97
C VAL A 27 -33.04 -20.35 -1.47
N ALA A 28 -33.75 -19.32 -0.99
CA ALA A 28 -35.11 -19.02 -1.47
C ALA A 28 -35.10 -18.90 -3.01
N ALA A 29 -36.13 -19.47 -3.66
CA ALA A 29 -36.22 -19.53 -5.13
C ALA A 29 -36.32 -18.16 -5.82
N GLN A 30 -36.44 -17.07 -5.07
CA GLN A 30 -36.55 -15.72 -5.60
C GLN A 30 -35.39 -14.86 -5.09
N PRO A 31 -34.69 -14.13 -5.98
CA PRO A 31 -33.61 -13.23 -5.58
C PRO A 31 -34.14 -12.14 -4.66
N VAL A 32 -33.46 -11.95 -3.52
CA VAL A 32 -33.77 -10.89 -2.56
C VAL A 32 -33.27 -9.56 -3.12
N PHE A 33 -34.18 -8.65 -3.46
CA PHE A 33 -33.82 -7.29 -3.87
C PHE A 33 -33.61 -6.41 -2.64
N ALA A 34 -32.48 -5.71 -2.58
CA ALA A 34 -32.22 -4.75 -1.52
C ALA A 34 -33.23 -3.58 -1.60
N LYS A 35 -34.02 -3.40 -0.54
CA LYS A 35 -34.92 -2.25 -0.42
C LYS A 35 -34.12 -1.05 0.08
N VAL A 36 -33.57 -0.28 -0.85
CA VAL A 36 -32.85 0.96 -0.53
C VAL A 36 -33.86 2.08 -0.34
N VAL A 37 -33.85 2.71 0.84
CA VAL A 37 -34.71 3.85 1.20
C VAL A 37 -33.83 5.08 1.37
N ARG A 38 -34.20 6.21 0.76
CA ARG A 38 -33.55 7.52 0.94
C ARG A 38 -34.61 8.53 1.35
N GLU A 39 -34.40 9.21 2.48
CA GLU A 39 -35.34 10.19 3.05
C GLU A 39 -36.77 9.63 3.29
N GLY A 40 -36.88 8.34 3.61
CA GLY A 40 -38.16 7.67 3.83
C GLY A 40 -38.87 7.20 2.55
N PHE A 41 -38.34 7.52 1.36
CA PHE A 41 -38.88 7.05 0.08
C PHE A 41 -38.10 5.85 -0.46
N GLN A 42 -38.82 4.87 -1.00
CA GLN A 42 -38.21 3.74 -1.68
C GLN A 42 -37.57 4.23 -2.98
N VAL A 43 -36.27 4.00 -3.12
CA VAL A 43 -35.55 4.34 -4.35
C VAL A 43 -35.82 3.25 -5.39
N PRO A 44 -36.34 3.59 -6.58
CA PRO A 44 -36.49 2.62 -7.66
C PRO A 44 -35.14 2.01 -8.04
N PRO A 45 -35.06 0.70 -8.29
CA PRO A 45 -33.83 0.10 -8.80
C PRO A 45 -33.54 0.65 -10.21
N VAL A 46 -32.33 1.16 -10.41
CA VAL A 46 -31.86 1.61 -11.72
C VAL A 46 -31.05 0.49 -12.36
N THR A 47 -31.41 0.09 -13.57
CA THR A 47 -30.61 -0.79 -14.39
C THR A 47 -29.58 0.04 -15.15
N PHE A 48 -28.30 -0.15 -14.85
CA PHE A 48 -27.22 0.51 -15.57
C PHE A 48 -26.89 -0.27 -16.86
N ASN A 49 -26.57 0.47 -17.93
CA ASN A 49 -25.92 -0.12 -19.09
C ASN A 49 -24.43 -0.31 -18.76
N PRO A 50 -23.91 -1.55 -18.66
CA PRO A 50 -22.54 -1.80 -18.23
C PRO A 50 -21.51 -1.14 -19.16
N ALA A 51 -21.71 -1.18 -20.48
CA ALA A 51 -20.77 -0.56 -21.42
C ALA A 51 -20.72 0.98 -21.30
N ALA A 52 -21.87 1.60 -21.00
CA ALA A 52 -21.92 3.05 -20.77
C ALA A 52 -21.36 3.44 -19.39
N ALA A 53 -21.51 2.57 -18.39
CA ALA A 53 -20.92 2.75 -17.07
C ALA A 53 -19.39 2.63 -17.14
N ASP A 54 -18.87 1.61 -17.82
CA ASP A 54 -17.42 1.42 -18.01
C ASP A 54 -16.82 2.60 -18.79
N PHE A 55 -17.46 3.01 -19.91
CA PHE A 55 -17.04 4.20 -20.64
C PHE A 55 -17.08 5.46 -19.77
N PHE A 56 -18.12 5.65 -18.96
CA PHE A 56 -18.19 6.79 -18.05
C PHE A 56 -17.06 6.77 -17.03
N LEU A 57 -16.79 5.61 -16.41
CA LEU A 57 -15.73 5.44 -15.42
C LEU A 57 -14.33 5.65 -16.02
N ASP A 58 -14.09 5.14 -17.23
CA ASP A 58 -12.83 5.28 -17.96
C ASP A 58 -12.57 6.73 -18.42
N ASN A 59 -13.63 7.54 -18.55
CA ASN A 59 -13.57 8.93 -18.96
C ASN A 59 -13.84 9.92 -17.82
N LEU A 60 -13.98 9.43 -16.58
CA LEU A 60 -13.89 10.30 -15.43
C LEU A 60 -12.44 10.77 -15.31
N ASP A 61 -12.25 12.07 -15.14
CA ASP A 61 -10.99 12.59 -14.62
C ASP A 61 -10.79 11.94 -13.24
N VAL A 62 -9.94 10.92 -13.19
CA VAL A 62 -9.44 10.36 -11.94
C VAL A 62 -8.73 11.52 -11.27
N LEU A 63 -9.39 12.16 -10.30
CA LEU A 63 -8.77 13.08 -9.38
C LEU A 63 -7.73 12.27 -8.61
N GLN A 64 -6.51 12.22 -9.15
CA GLN A 64 -5.38 11.70 -8.40
C GLN A 64 -5.31 12.54 -7.12
N PRO A 65 -5.30 11.90 -5.93
CA PRO A 65 -5.05 12.62 -4.70
C PRO A 65 -3.77 13.43 -4.93
N ARG A 66 -3.85 14.77 -4.88
CA ARG A 66 -2.72 15.65 -5.21
C ARG A 66 -1.46 15.30 -4.43
N GLN A 67 -1.63 14.63 -3.29
CA GLN A 67 -0.56 14.12 -2.47
C GLN A 67 -1.06 12.81 -1.82
N THR A 68 -0.31 11.71 -1.95
CA THR A 68 -0.68 10.46 -1.28
C THR A 68 -0.31 10.56 0.20
N PRO A 69 -1.29 10.55 1.13
CA PRO A 69 -0.99 10.64 2.54
C PRO A 69 -0.16 9.43 3.01
N ARG A 70 0.76 9.69 3.94
CA ARG A 70 1.58 8.69 4.63
C ARG A 70 1.36 8.77 6.13
N VAL A 71 1.47 7.64 6.82
CA VAL A 71 1.31 7.60 8.28
C VAL A 71 2.51 8.28 8.93
N VAL A 72 2.26 9.37 9.65
CA VAL A 72 3.27 10.08 10.47
C VAL A 72 3.20 9.72 11.94
N GLY A 73 2.05 9.20 12.39
CA GLY A 73 1.83 8.86 13.78
C GLY A 73 0.63 7.95 13.95
N GLN A 74 0.63 7.24 15.07
CA GLN A 74 -0.46 6.38 15.48
C GLN A 74 -0.66 6.48 16.99
N SER A 75 -1.91 6.37 17.47
CA SER A 75 -2.23 6.48 18.90
C SER A 75 -1.63 5.37 19.76
N ILE A 76 -1.32 4.22 19.15
CA ILE A 76 -0.71 3.06 19.81
C ILE A 76 0.70 2.88 19.28
N LYS A 77 1.70 2.67 20.15
CA LYS A 77 3.09 2.49 19.70
C LYS A 77 3.25 1.23 18.81
N PRO A 78 4.05 1.29 17.74
CA PRO A 78 4.38 0.11 16.94
C PRO A 78 4.92 -1.04 17.78
N GLY A 79 4.55 -2.28 17.44
CA GLY A 79 4.95 -3.49 18.19
C GLY A 79 4.12 -3.79 19.45
N THR A 80 3.15 -2.93 19.81
CA THR A 80 2.25 -3.19 20.94
C THR A 80 1.18 -4.20 20.56
N LYS A 81 0.99 -5.24 21.37
CA LYS A 81 -0.13 -6.18 21.20
C LYS A 81 -1.43 -5.52 21.61
N VAL A 82 -2.45 -5.62 20.75
CA VAL A 82 -3.79 -5.07 21.00
C VAL A 82 -4.85 -6.12 20.71
N ASN A 83 -6.02 -6.00 21.35
CA ASN A 83 -7.14 -6.89 21.08
C ASN A 83 -7.75 -6.57 19.70
N VAL A 84 -8.30 -7.59 19.05
CA VAL A 84 -9.07 -7.39 17.80
C VAL A 84 -10.23 -6.45 18.07
N GLY A 85 -10.43 -5.46 17.20
CA GLY A 85 -11.45 -4.42 17.37
C GLY A 85 -10.98 -3.17 18.13
N THR A 86 -9.72 -3.11 18.55
CA THR A 86 -9.14 -1.89 19.12
C THR A 86 -9.05 -0.81 18.04
N VAL A 87 -9.62 0.37 18.33
CA VAL A 87 -9.53 1.53 17.44
C VAL A 87 -8.13 2.11 17.53
N VAL A 88 -7.49 2.32 16.38
CA VAL A 88 -6.17 2.96 16.25
C VAL A 88 -6.35 4.21 15.41
N ASP A 89 -5.99 5.35 15.97
CA ASP A 89 -6.02 6.61 15.24
C ASP A 89 -4.71 6.74 14.47
N LEU A 90 -4.81 7.07 13.18
CA LEU A 90 -3.68 7.32 12.31
C LEU A 90 -3.64 8.81 11.95
N VAL A 91 -2.49 9.42 12.17
CA VAL A 91 -2.21 10.77 11.66
C VAL A 91 -1.55 10.62 10.30
N LEU A 92 -2.16 11.23 9.31
CA LEU A 92 -1.74 11.16 7.92
C LEU A 92 -1.24 12.52 7.46
N ALA A 93 -0.07 12.55 6.83
CA ALA A 93 0.44 13.74 6.17
C ALA A 93 1.12 13.37 4.84
N PRO A 94 1.03 14.24 3.83
CA PRO A 94 1.73 14.04 2.58
C PRO A 94 3.23 14.34 2.71
N ALA A 95 4.09 13.53 2.10
CA ALA A 95 5.55 13.69 2.22
C ALA A 95 6.08 15.07 1.79
N SER A 96 5.39 15.72 0.85
CA SER A 96 5.70 17.06 0.34
C SER A 96 5.58 18.18 1.37
N VAL A 97 4.89 17.96 2.50
CA VAL A 97 4.68 19.00 3.54
C VAL A 97 5.30 18.62 4.88
N ILE A 98 5.97 17.47 4.96
CA ILE A 98 6.67 17.02 6.18
C ILE A 98 8.07 17.62 6.16
N PRO A 99 8.38 18.62 7.01
CA PRO A 99 9.73 19.18 7.05
C PRO A 99 10.66 18.24 7.81
N PHE A 100 11.93 18.19 7.42
CA PHE A 100 12.88 17.31 8.10
C PHE A 100 13.21 17.73 9.54
N ASN A 101 13.03 19.00 9.91
CA ASN A 101 13.34 19.47 11.27
C ASN A 101 12.48 18.85 12.39
N ILE A 102 11.43 18.08 12.07
CA ILE A 102 10.66 17.33 13.07
C ILE A 102 11.33 16.02 13.48
N PHE A 103 12.30 15.53 12.69
CA PHE A 103 13.02 14.29 12.99
C PHE A 103 14.28 14.61 13.79
N GLU A 104 14.63 13.69 14.68
CA GLU A 104 15.86 13.78 15.46
C GLU A 104 17.08 13.47 14.58
N ASN A 105 18.23 14.10 14.89
CA ASN A 105 19.52 13.82 14.26
C ASN A 105 19.56 13.98 12.72
N VAL A 106 18.79 14.94 12.20
CA VAL A 106 18.77 15.29 10.78
C VAL A 106 20.00 16.10 10.37
N HIS A 107 20.46 15.85 9.14
CA HIS A 107 21.52 16.62 8.52
C HIS A 107 21.15 18.12 8.40
N ALA A 108 22.06 19.02 8.79
CA ALA A 108 21.79 20.46 8.87
C ALA A 108 21.22 21.05 7.56
N ASP A 109 21.78 20.68 6.40
CA ASP A 109 21.31 21.16 5.10
C ASP A 109 19.92 20.63 4.70
N LEU A 110 19.48 19.52 5.30
CA LEU A 110 18.17 18.94 5.06
C LEU A 110 17.10 19.50 5.99
N ALA A 111 17.47 20.05 7.15
CA ALA A 111 16.53 20.49 8.19
C ALA A 111 15.50 21.53 7.68
N GLN A 112 15.86 22.33 6.67
CA GLN A 112 14.97 23.33 6.08
C GLN A 112 14.18 22.84 4.85
N ARG A 113 14.32 21.56 4.49
CA ARG A 113 13.68 20.95 3.31
C ARG A 113 12.53 20.03 3.73
N ASN A 114 11.68 19.67 2.76
CA ASN A 114 10.63 18.69 2.97
C ASN A 114 11.10 17.29 2.57
N VAL A 115 10.49 16.26 3.17
CA VAL A 115 10.75 14.85 2.84
C VAL A 115 10.53 14.58 1.35
N GLY A 116 9.48 15.17 0.78
CA GLY A 116 9.17 15.07 -0.65
C GLY A 116 10.32 15.52 -1.56
N ASP A 117 11.03 16.60 -1.22
CA ASP A 117 12.12 17.14 -2.04
C ASP A 117 13.27 16.11 -2.18
N LEU A 118 13.55 15.36 -1.13
CA LEU A 118 14.56 14.31 -1.15
C LEU A 118 14.06 13.06 -1.89
N LEU A 119 12.79 12.72 -1.74
CA LEU A 119 12.13 11.56 -2.38
C LEU A 119 12.01 11.68 -3.90
N ASP A 120 11.70 12.89 -4.37
CA ASP A 120 11.51 13.23 -5.79
C ASP A 120 12.81 13.68 -6.46
N GLY A 121 13.80 14.12 -5.67
CA GLY A 121 15.14 14.43 -6.12
C GLY A 121 16.05 13.20 -6.08
N MET A 122 17.04 13.23 -5.19
CA MET A 122 18.10 12.22 -5.09
C MET A 122 17.58 10.77 -4.98
N LEU A 123 16.49 10.54 -4.22
CA LEU A 123 15.93 9.21 -3.99
C LEU A 123 14.92 8.78 -5.07
N ALA A 124 14.73 9.58 -6.12
CA ALA A 124 14.01 9.14 -7.32
C ALA A 124 14.83 8.09 -8.09
N ASP A 125 16.17 8.21 -8.07
CA ASP A 125 17.08 7.23 -8.66
C ASP A 125 16.94 5.85 -7.97
N PRO A 126 16.58 4.78 -8.72
CA PRO A 126 16.45 3.45 -8.16
C PRO A 126 17.72 2.91 -7.52
N VAL A 127 18.90 3.22 -8.08
CA VAL A 127 20.19 2.71 -7.59
C VAL A 127 20.50 3.31 -6.23
N THR A 128 20.45 4.63 -6.12
CA THR A 128 20.65 5.36 -4.85
C THR A 128 19.71 4.84 -3.76
N ARG A 129 18.42 4.70 -4.07
CA ARG A 129 17.42 4.19 -3.14
C ARG A 129 17.71 2.75 -2.69
N GLN A 130 18.06 1.86 -3.61
CA GLN A 130 18.40 0.48 -3.28
C GLN A 130 19.61 0.41 -2.36
N THR A 131 20.64 1.22 -2.63
CA THR A 131 21.84 1.33 -1.79
C THR A 131 21.49 1.80 -0.37
N VAL A 132 20.64 2.82 -0.22
CA VAL A 132 20.21 3.31 1.11
C VAL A 132 19.40 2.25 1.88
N LEU A 133 18.54 1.49 1.21
CA LEU A 133 17.72 0.44 1.85
C LEU A 133 18.52 -0.83 2.19
N LYS A 134 19.61 -1.08 1.47
CA LYS A 134 20.47 -2.26 1.63
C LYS A 134 21.11 -2.34 3.02
N TYR A 135 21.42 -1.20 3.65
CA TYR A 135 22.09 -1.16 4.95
C TYR A 135 21.22 -0.53 6.01
N GLU A 136 21.25 -1.10 7.23
CA GLU A 136 20.52 -0.56 8.37
C GLU A 136 21.18 0.68 8.95
N LYS A 137 22.52 0.73 8.93
CA LYS A 137 23.30 1.81 9.51
C LYS A 137 24.32 2.36 8.51
N ALA A 138 24.67 3.62 8.69
CA ALA A 138 25.67 4.31 7.87
C ALA A 138 27.08 3.68 7.95
N GLU A 139 27.43 3.12 9.12
CA GLU A 139 28.71 2.46 9.38
C GLU A 139 28.89 1.15 8.58
N ASP A 140 27.78 0.51 8.19
CA ASP A 140 27.79 -0.75 7.45
C ASP A 140 27.97 -0.55 5.93
N VAL A 141 27.93 0.71 5.46
CA VAL A 141 28.03 1.04 4.03
C VAL A 141 29.48 0.91 3.56
N PRO A 142 29.80 0.02 2.60
CA PRO A 142 31.14 -0.12 2.05
C PRO A 142 31.64 1.17 1.40
N LEU A 143 32.96 1.39 1.44
CA LEU A 143 33.58 2.65 0.98
C LEU A 143 33.15 3.06 -0.43
N ALA A 144 33.10 2.13 -1.38
CA ALA A 144 32.70 2.43 -2.76
C ALA A 144 31.25 2.96 -2.85
N GLU A 145 30.32 2.32 -2.14
CA GLU A 145 28.90 2.72 -2.11
C GLU A 145 28.72 4.01 -1.31
N ARG A 146 29.52 4.22 -0.25
CA ARG A 146 29.55 5.46 0.53
C ARG A 146 30.01 6.65 -0.31
N THR A 147 31.03 6.48 -1.14
CA THR A 147 31.49 7.53 -2.07
C THR A 147 30.38 7.88 -3.06
N ALA A 148 29.74 6.88 -3.68
CA ALA A 148 28.64 7.11 -4.61
C ALA A 148 27.45 7.83 -3.95
N LEU A 149 27.06 7.42 -2.73
CA LEU A 149 26.02 8.12 -1.97
C LEU A 149 26.41 9.55 -1.63
N THR A 150 27.68 9.79 -1.27
CA THR A 150 28.19 11.13 -0.98
C THR A 150 28.11 12.03 -2.21
N GLU A 151 28.46 11.52 -3.39
CA GLU A 151 28.29 12.23 -4.66
C GLU A 151 26.83 12.56 -4.93
N SER A 152 25.90 11.61 -4.70
CA SER A 152 24.46 11.86 -4.82
C SER A 152 23.96 12.93 -3.85
N PHE A 153 24.45 12.94 -2.60
CA PHE A 153 24.11 13.98 -1.62
C PHE A 153 24.63 15.35 -2.06
N VAL A 154 25.89 15.43 -2.51
CA VAL A 154 26.48 16.68 -3.00
C VAL A 154 25.75 17.20 -4.23
N ALA A 155 25.35 16.32 -5.16
CA ALA A 155 24.52 16.68 -6.31
C ALA A 155 23.14 17.22 -5.91
N ALA A 156 22.63 16.80 -4.75
CA ALA A 156 21.41 17.33 -4.15
C ALA A 156 21.66 18.57 -3.26
N ASP A 157 22.85 19.18 -3.30
CA ASP A 157 23.26 20.31 -2.46
C ASP A 157 23.18 19.99 -0.95
N VAL A 158 23.58 18.78 -0.57
CA VAL A 158 23.77 18.33 0.80
C VAL A 158 25.27 18.11 1.03
N ARG A 159 25.89 18.96 1.85
CA ARG A 159 27.34 18.98 2.03
C ARG A 159 27.75 18.04 3.15
N ILE A 160 28.50 17.00 2.78
CA ILE A 160 28.99 16.03 3.75
C ILE A 160 30.33 16.51 4.34
N ASN A 161 30.33 16.69 5.66
CA ASN A 161 31.50 16.97 6.46
C ASN A 161 31.48 16.09 7.72
N ASP A 162 32.26 15.01 7.69
CA ASP A 162 32.36 14.04 8.80
C ASP A 162 33.04 14.59 10.05
N ALA A 163 33.72 15.75 9.98
CA ALA A 163 34.28 16.39 11.16
C ALA A 163 33.21 17.02 12.06
N ALA A 164 32.00 17.22 11.56
CA ALA A 164 30.87 17.80 12.29
C ALA A 164 29.68 16.83 12.33
N PRO A 165 29.18 16.43 13.51
CA PRO A 165 28.13 15.41 13.63
C PRO A 165 26.86 15.72 12.83
N THR A 166 26.44 16.99 12.81
CA THR A 166 25.20 17.45 12.16
C THR A 166 25.30 17.56 10.64
N THR A 167 26.51 17.50 10.07
CA THR A 167 26.74 17.50 8.62
C THR A 167 27.46 16.23 8.17
N SER A 168 27.49 15.21 9.03
CA SER A 168 28.21 13.97 8.75
C SER A 168 27.47 13.11 7.73
N PHE A 169 28.20 12.18 7.10
CA PHE A 169 27.57 11.18 6.24
C PHE A 169 26.48 10.40 6.97
N THR A 170 26.71 10.07 8.25
CA THR A 170 25.74 9.35 9.08
C THR A 170 24.43 10.12 9.22
N ALA A 171 24.48 11.42 9.44
CA ALA A 171 23.27 12.25 9.53
C ALA A 171 22.51 12.30 8.18
N ALA A 172 23.24 12.43 7.06
CA ALA A 172 22.63 12.43 5.73
C ALA A 172 22.01 11.06 5.38
N PHE A 173 22.72 9.97 5.67
CA PHE A 173 22.25 8.60 5.46
C PHE A 173 20.99 8.31 6.27
N ASN A 174 20.99 8.65 7.56
CA ASN A 174 19.84 8.44 8.43
C ASN A 174 18.61 9.25 7.97
N ALA A 175 18.82 10.50 7.54
CA ALA A 175 17.75 11.32 6.97
C ALA A 175 17.19 10.73 5.68
N ALA A 176 18.05 10.26 4.76
CA ALA A 176 17.63 9.61 3.52
C ALA A 176 16.85 8.32 3.78
N ARG A 177 17.32 7.48 4.71
CA ARG A 177 16.63 6.25 5.11
C ARG A 177 15.29 6.56 5.78
N GLY A 178 15.23 7.57 6.63
CA GLY A 178 13.98 8.06 7.24
C GLY A 178 12.99 8.57 6.20
N ALA A 179 13.47 9.31 5.18
CA ALA A 179 12.62 9.78 4.08
C ALA A 179 11.99 8.62 3.30
N LEU A 180 12.74 7.54 3.06
CA LEU A 180 12.24 6.36 2.35
C LEU A 180 11.10 5.63 3.07
N ALA A 181 10.91 5.82 4.37
CA ALA A 181 9.73 5.32 5.08
C ALA A 181 8.43 5.97 4.59
N PHE A 182 8.52 7.10 3.87
CA PHE A 182 7.38 7.82 3.30
C PHE A 182 7.20 7.58 1.79
N LYS A 183 8.01 6.72 1.15
CA LYS A 183 7.86 6.40 -0.29
C LYS A 183 6.75 5.40 -0.54
#